data_AF-A0A495XZT0-F1
#
_entry.id   AF-A0A495XZT0-F1
#
_cell.length_a   1.000
_cell.length_b   1.000
_cell.length_c   1.000
_cell.angle_alpha   90.00
_cell.angle_beta   90.00
_cell.angle_gamma   90.00
#
_symmetry.space_group_name_H-M   'P 1'
#
loop_
_entity.id
_entity.type
_entity.pdbx_description
1 polymer ?
#
loop_
_entity_poly.entity_id
_entity_poly.type
_entity_poly.pdbx_seq_one_letter_code
_entity_poly.pdbx_strand_id
1 'polypeptide(L)'
;MTSPGADGPVAASSPWPVPSPTAPTAPSAPAARLPGGRSLAWALGLVVIGSLVLALTVPVGTAAVGIVLFGVLAVVLELRYLGGRFGLMPVRSSGTVTLAVGALVAVAVAARAVAPAGRGAGAVVGVVATYGLLTLVAHRCLRGRVRRAALGVVAVGAALSLAFPDQHLVVLAHLHHLVPAVLVWDWSSRRSARGRRAVRWVVAGWVVLVPALLLSGALDGLLHADVDLVRGLADGAVGAFGAPPGAGAGALAERLLTLFAFSQTVQLAVWVGLLPHWAPDVSADLETRLPWLTGARLWVVGFTAAAVLAVLFARDYALGARVFTALSAAPMLLELAAVLLLVAGGAGIVGVARARADLPPDVGAPASDDGGERAA
;
A
#
# COMPACT_ATOMS: atom_id res chain seq x y z
N MET A 1 -44.79 70.74 -23.82
CA MET A 1 -43.43 70.47 -24.34
C MET A 1 -42.52 70.40 -23.12
N THR A 2 -42.48 69.23 -22.47
CA THR A 2 -41.50 68.12 -22.62
C THR A 2 -40.38 68.24 -21.60
N SER A 3 -40.43 67.30 -20.65
CA SER A 3 -39.53 67.03 -19.53
C SER A 3 -38.26 66.31 -19.98
N PRO A 4 -37.13 66.47 -19.26
CA PRO A 4 -36.12 65.41 -19.11
C PRO A 4 -35.98 65.05 -17.62
N GLY A 5 -35.77 63.82 -17.17
CA GLY A 5 -35.29 62.59 -17.82
C GLY A 5 -34.59 61.82 -16.69
N ALA A 6 -35.17 60.70 -16.28
CA ALA A 6 -34.73 59.91 -15.14
C ALA A 6 -33.67 58.88 -15.55
N ASP A 7 -32.57 58.83 -14.80
CA ASP A 7 -31.56 57.78 -14.88
C ASP A 7 -32.08 56.51 -14.18
N GLY A 8 -32.21 55.42 -14.95
CA GLY A 8 -32.43 54.07 -14.44
C GLY A 8 -31.19 53.19 -14.69
N PRO A 9 -30.77 52.33 -13.74
CA PRO A 9 -29.61 51.47 -13.93
C PRO A 9 -29.97 50.25 -14.81
N VAL A 10 -29.07 49.96 -15.75
CA VAL A 10 -29.11 48.81 -16.65
C VAL A 10 -28.82 47.52 -15.87
N ALA A 11 -29.80 46.62 -15.78
CA ALA A 11 -29.62 45.28 -15.26
C ALA A 11 -28.90 44.41 -16.31
N ALA A 12 -27.72 43.90 -15.95
CA ALA A 12 -26.97 42.94 -16.76
C ALA A 12 -27.62 41.55 -16.70
N SER A 13 -28.11 41.07 -17.83
CA SER A 13 -28.57 39.70 -18.02
C SER A 13 -27.38 38.73 -18.08
N SER A 14 -27.34 37.76 -17.18
CA SER A 14 -26.37 36.65 -17.21
C SER A 14 -26.92 35.52 -18.12
N PRO A 15 -26.15 35.02 -19.11
CA PRO A 15 -26.64 34.03 -20.09
C PRO A 15 -26.48 32.56 -19.66
N TRP A 16 -26.26 32.26 -18.38
CA TRP A 16 -25.97 30.89 -17.94
C TRP A 16 -27.23 30.15 -17.47
N PRO A 17 -27.58 28.99 -18.06
CA PRO A 17 -28.68 28.17 -17.58
C PRO A 17 -28.35 27.60 -16.19
N VAL A 18 -29.23 27.87 -15.23
CA VAL A 18 -29.20 27.24 -13.90
C VAL A 18 -29.62 25.77 -14.07
N PRO A 19 -28.80 24.79 -13.69
CA PRO A 19 -29.19 23.39 -13.78
C PRO A 19 -30.31 23.08 -12.77
N SER A 20 -31.43 22.53 -13.27
CA SER A 20 -32.57 22.09 -12.47
C SER A 20 -32.17 20.99 -11.47
N PRO A 21 -32.59 21.05 -10.19
CA PRO A 21 -32.32 20.02 -9.19
C PRO A 21 -33.37 18.90 -9.28
N THR A 22 -33.30 18.07 -10.32
CA THR A 22 -34.06 16.81 -10.38
C THR A 22 -33.18 15.68 -10.89
N ALA A 23 -32.02 15.48 -10.24
CA ALA A 23 -31.30 14.23 -10.38
C ALA A 23 -32.03 13.15 -9.56
N PRO A 24 -32.51 12.04 -10.18
CA PRO A 24 -33.08 10.94 -9.44
C PRO A 24 -32.05 10.41 -8.45
N THR A 25 -32.44 10.34 -7.17
CA THR A 25 -31.66 9.68 -6.12
C THR A 25 -31.31 8.27 -6.58
N ALA A 26 -30.03 8.05 -6.88
CA ALA A 26 -29.53 6.73 -7.23
C ALA A 26 -29.89 5.76 -6.09
N PRO A 27 -30.43 4.56 -6.41
CA PRO A 27 -30.76 3.58 -5.39
C PRO A 27 -29.50 3.29 -4.57
N SER A 28 -29.61 3.48 -3.26
CA SER A 28 -28.57 3.18 -2.28
C SER A 28 -28.18 1.72 -2.45
N ALA A 29 -26.98 1.49 -3.02
CA ALA A 29 -26.45 0.14 -3.20
C ALA A 29 -26.53 -0.61 -1.86
N PRO A 30 -26.99 -1.87 -1.83
CA PRO A 30 -27.12 -2.63 -0.60
C PRO A 30 -25.78 -2.65 0.12
N ALA A 31 -25.76 -2.12 1.34
CA ALA A 31 -24.57 -2.10 2.17
C ALA A 31 -24.06 -3.54 2.31
N ALA A 32 -22.98 -3.87 1.60
CA ALA A 32 -22.37 -5.18 1.65
C ALA A 32 -22.07 -5.50 3.12
N ARG A 33 -22.72 -6.53 3.66
CA ARG A 33 -22.49 -6.95 5.05
C ARG A 33 -21.03 -7.33 5.17
N LEU A 34 -20.25 -6.52 5.89
CA LEU A 34 -18.86 -6.84 6.17
C LEU A 34 -18.79 -8.22 6.83
N PRO A 35 -17.98 -9.16 6.31
CA PRO A 35 -17.80 -10.46 6.93
C PRO A 35 -17.45 -10.29 8.41
N GLY A 36 -18.05 -11.10 9.28
CA GLY A 36 -17.86 -10.97 10.73
C GLY A 36 -16.38 -10.97 11.12
N GLY A 37 -15.98 -10.20 12.15
CA GLY A 37 -14.56 -10.09 12.53
C GLY A 37 -13.86 -11.41 12.88
N ARG A 38 -14.62 -12.45 13.23
CA ARG A 38 -14.10 -13.81 13.44
C ARG A 38 -13.71 -14.51 12.14
N SER A 39 -14.47 -14.38 11.06
CA SER A 39 -14.13 -15.04 9.79
C SER A 39 -12.85 -14.46 9.18
N LEU A 40 -12.67 -13.14 9.32
CA LEU A 40 -11.42 -12.48 8.95
C LEU A 40 -10.22 -12.98 9.77
N ALA A 41 -10.36 -13.08 11.10
CA ALA A 41 -9.28 -13.58 11.95
C ALA A 41 -8.91 -15.03 11.59
N TRP A 42 -9.91 -15.88 11.30
CA TRP A 42 -9.70 -17.24 10.82
C TRP A 42 -8.99 -17.28 9.47
N ALA A 43 -9.47 -16.51 8.48
CA ALA A 43 -8.85 -16.43 7.16
C ALA A 43 -7.40 -15.97 7.26
N LEU A 44 -7.12 -14.93 8.05
CA LEU A 44 -5.76 -14.44 8.28
C LEU A 44 -4.91 -15.50 9.01
N GLY A 45 -5.48 -16.19 10.01
CA GLY A 45 -4.79 -17.27 10.72
C GLY A 45 -4.40 -18.42 9.80
N LEU A 46 -5.31 -18.82 8.90
CA LEU A 46 -5.03 -19.83 7.87
C LEU A 46 -3.94 -19.37 6.90
N VAL A 47 -3.98 -18.10 6.46
CA VAL A 47 -2.92 -17.52 5.63
C VAL A 47 -1.56 -17.57 6.34
N VAL A 48 -1.50 -17.17 7.61
CA VAL A 48 -0.26 -17.17 8.40
C VAL A 48 0.28 -18.59 8.57
N ILE A 49 -0.57 -19.53 8.99
CA ILE A 49 -0.16 -20.94 9.19
C ILE A 49 0.26 -21.57 7.86
N GLY A 50 -0.54 -21.41 6.80
CA GLY A 50 -0.22 -21.94 5.48
C GLY A 50 1.08 -21.37 4.90
N SER A 51 1.31 -20.06 5.07
CA SER A 51 2.55 -19.41 4.66
C SER A 51 3.76 -19.92 5.43
N LEU A 52 3.60 -20.17 6.74
CA LEU A 52 4.68 -20.73 7.56
C LEU A 52 5.01 -22.16 7.12
N VAL A 53 4.00 -23.00 6.88
CA VAL A 53 4.21 -24.37 6.38
C VAL A 53 4.94 -24.34 5.04
N LEU A 54 4.52 -23.50 4.09
CA LEU A 54 5.19 -23.37 2.79
C LEU A 54 6.62 -22.85 2.91
N ALA A 55 6.86 -21.88 3.79
CA ALA A 55 8.19 -21.32 4.01
C ALA A 55 9.15 -22.33 4.69
N LEU A 56 8.64 -23.22 5.55
CA LEU A 56 9.45 -24.26 6.18
C LEU A 56 9.79 -25.41 5.20
N THR A 57 8.86 -25.75 4.30
CA THR A 57 9.03 -26.89 3.38
C THR A 57 9.75 -26.54 2.10
N VAL A 58 9.46 -25.38 1.50
CA VAL A 58 10.01 -24.98 0.20
C VAL A 58 10.27 -23.47 0.19
N PRO A 59 11.17 -22.92 1.04
CA PRO A 59 11.35 -21.47 1.19
C PRO A 59 11.71 -20.78 -0.12
N VAL A 60 12.64 -21.35 -0.89
CA VAL A 60 13.10 -20.77 -2.17
C VAL A 60 12.04 -20.86 -3.24
N GLY A 61 11.41 -22.04 -3.39
CA GLY A 61 10.32 -22.22 -4.34
C GLY A 61 9.18 -21.25 -4.04
N THR A 62 8.79 -21.11 -2.77
CA THR A 62 7.72 -20.21 -2.36
C THR A 62 8.07 -18.74 -2.63
N ALA A 63 9.28 -18.30 -2.27
CA ALA A 63 9.70 -16.92 -2.52
C ALA A 63 9.81 -16.61 -4.03
N ALA A 64 10.47 -17.48 -4.80
CA ALA A 64 10.71 -17.27 -6.23
C ALA A 64 9.41 -17.42 -7.04
N VAL A 65 8.69 -18.52 -6.89
CA VAL A 65 7.45 -18.78 -7.63
C VAL A 65 6.37 -17.77 -7.23
N GLY A 66 6.29 -17.39 -5.95
CA GLY A 66 5.40 -16.35 -5.47
C GLY A 66 5.63 -15.01 -6.17
N ILE A 67 6.89 -14.55 -6.26
CA ILE A 67 7.25 -13.33 -6.99
C ILE A 67 6.92 -13.46 -8.48
N VAL A 68 7.31 -14.57 -9.11
CA VAL A 68 7.16 -14.74 -10.55
C VAL A 68 5.68 -14.79 -10.95
N LEU A 69 4.85 -15.51 -10.21
CA LEU A 69 3.43 -15.68 -10.53
C LEU A 69 2.56 -14.52 -10.06
N PHE A 70 2.83 -13.98 -8.87
CA PHE A 70 1.94 -13.04 -8.20
C PHE A 70 2.56 -11.67 -7.94
N GLY A 71 3.87 -11.49 -8.09
CA GLY A 71 4.55 -10.24 -7.75
C GLY A 71 4.00 -9.03 -8.53
N VAL A 72 3.89 -9.15 -9.86
CA VAL A 72 3.34 -8.04 -10.67
C VAL A 72 1.86 -7.79 -10.39
N LEU A 73 1.09 -8.86 -10.20
CA LEU A 73 -0.32 -8.74 -9.83
C LEU A 73 -0.49 -8.07 -8.46
N ALA A 74 0.34 -8.42 -7.48
CA ALA A 74 0.38 -7.79 -6.17
C ALA A 74 0.71 -6.30 -6.29
N VAL A 75 1.74 -5.91 -7.05
CA VAL A 75 2.07 -4.50 -7.32
C VAL A 75 0.87 -3.71 -7.85
N VAL A 76 0.13 -4.29 -8.80
CA VAL A 76 -1.06 -3.63 -9.37
C VAL A 76 -2.18 -3.49 -8.33
N LEU A 77 -2.44 -4.54 -7.55
CA LEU A 77 -3.47 -4.53 -6.50
C LEU A 77 -3.10 -3.61 -5.32
N GLU A 78 -1.82 -3.55 -4.97
CA GLU A 78 -1.21 -2.62 -4.02
C GLU A 78 -1.49 -1.18 -4.45
N LEU A 79 -1.09 -0.82 -5.66
CA LEU A 79 -1.31 0.53 -6.20
C LEU A 79 -2.79 0.88 -6.28
N ARG A 80 -3.65 -0.07 -6.68
CA ARG A 80 -5.11 0.13 -6.70
C ARG A 80 -5.64 0.43 -5.29
N TYR A 81 -5.23 -0.36 -4.30
CA TYR A 81 -5.66 -0.16 -2.93
C TYR A 81 -5.15 1.14 -2.33
N LEU A 82 -3.86 1.44 -2.49
CA LEU A 82 -3.26 2.69 -2.02
C LEU A 82 -3.91 3.89 -2.71
N GLY A 83 -4.24 3.74 -3.99
CA GLY A 83 -4.92 4.77 -4.75
C GLY A 83 -6.35 5.03 -4.30
N GLY A 84 -7.13 4.00 -4.03
CA GLY A 84 -8.46 4.17 -3.47
C GLY A 84 -8.44 4.68 -2.03
N ARG A 85 -7.57 4.12 -1.19
CA ARG A 85 -7.52 4.43 0.25
C ARG A 85 -6.95 5.81 0.56
N PHE A 86 -5.91 6.19 -0.18
CA PHE A 86 -5.12 7.37 0.11
C PHE A 86 -5.12 8.37 -1.06
N GLY A 87 -5.88 8.11 -2.14
CA GLY A 87 -5.93 8.98 -3.31
C GLY A 87 -4.60 9.07 -4.08
N LEU A 88 -3.73 8.06 -3.96
CA LEU A 88 -2.29 8.08 -4.35
C LEU A 88 -1.51 9.31 -3.81
N MET A 89 -1.89 9.78 -2.61
CA MET A 89 -1.20 10.74 -1.73
C MET A 89 -0.40 11.90 -2.37
N PRO A 90 -1.08 12.94 -2.84
CA PRO A 90 -0.61 14.31 -2.76
C PRO A 90 -0.99 14.86 -1.39
N VAL A 91 -0.02 15.10 -0.50
CA VAL A 91 -0.28 15.60 0.87
C VAL A 91 -0.92 16.99 0.78
N ARG A 92 -2.26 17.02 0.69
CA ARG A 92 -3.16 18.19 0.74
C ARG A 92 -2.68 19.43 -0.06
N SER A 93 -3.15 19.51 -1.31
CA SER A 93 -3.40 20.74 -2.10
C SER A 93 -2.24 21.56 -2.72
N SER A 94 -1.09 20.98 -3.06
CA SER A 94 -0.19 21.64 -4.03
C SER A 94 0.39 20.65 -5.03
N GLY A 95 0.25 20.94 -6.34
CA GLY A 95 0.78 20.10 -7.41
C GLY A 95 2.28 19.84 -7.27
N THR A 96 3.02 20.77 -6.64
CA THR A 96 4.46 20.65 -6.35
C THR A 96 4.81 19.46 -5.46
N VAL A 97 4.01 19.15 -4.43
CA VAL A 97 4.29 17.99 -3.55
C VAL A 97 4.04 16.69 -4.30
N THR A 98 2.97 16.62 -5.10
CA THR A 98 2.69 15.48 -5.97
C THR A 98 3.82 15.24 -6.95
N LEU A 99 4.32 16.31 -7.59
CA LEU A 99 5.45 16.26 -8.50
C LEU A 99 6.72 15.82 -7.80
N ALA A 100 7.00 16.31 -6.58
CA ALA A 100 8.16 15.90 -5.81
C ALA A 100 8.11 14.41 -5.42
N VAL A 101 6.95 13.92 -4.96
CA VAL A 101 6.74 12.50 -4.67
C VAL A 101 6.91 11.66 -5.93
N GLY A 102 6.26 12.06 -7.02
CA GLY A 102 6.38 11.38 -8.32
C GLY A 102 7.80 11.36 -8.84
N ALA A 103 8.54 12.47 -8.71
CA ALA A 103 9.94 12.56 -9.11
C ALA A 103 10.84 11.67 -8.24
N LEU A 104 10.66 11.65 -6.92
CA LEU A 104 11.44 10.78 -6.03
C LEU A 104 11.18 9.30 -6.31
N VAL A 105 9.93 8.93 -6.56
CA VAL A 105 9.57 7.58 -6.99
C VAL A 105 10.20 7.26 -8.34
N ALA A 106 10.11 8.16 -9.32
CA ALA A 106 10.71 7.98 -10.64
C ALA A 106 12.24 7.84 -10.58
N VAL A 107 12.91 8.65 -9.74
CA VAL A 107 14.36 8.55 -9.50
C VAL A 107 14.70 7.22 -8.87
N ALA A 108 13.94 6.74 -7.88
CA ALA A 108 14.17 5.43 -7.27
C ALA A 108 13.97 4.27 -8.27
N VAL A 109 12.94 4.36 -9.12
CA VAL A 109 12.67 3.41 -10.21
C VAL A 109 13.83 3.42 -11.21
N ALA A 110 14.24 4.60 -11.69
CA ALA A 110 15.33 4.75 -12.64
C ALA A 110 16.67 4.25 -12.07
N ALA A 111 16.97 4.58 -10.82
CA ALA A 111 18.16 4.10 -10.13
C ALA A 111 18.22 2.57 -10.09
N ARG A 112 17.09 1.91 -9.83
CA ARG A 112 16.99 0.43 -9.82
C ARG A 112 17.03 -0.19 -11.21
N ALA A 113 16.52 0.52 -12.23
CA ALA A 113 16.59 0.06 -13.61
C ALA A 113 18.03 0.11 -14.16
N VAL A 114 18.81 1.14 -13.80
CA VAL A 114 20.17 1.37 -14.34
C VAL A 114 21.25 0.66 -13.54
N ALA A 115 21.09 0.50 -12.22
CA ALA A 115 22.07 -0.14 -11.34
C ALA A 115 21.42 -1.23 -10.47
N PRO A 116 21.21 -2.44 -11.01
CA PRO A 116 20.75 -3.57 -10.19
C PRO A 116 21.76 -3.92 -9.11
N ALA A 117 21.23 -4.37 -7.97
CA ALA A 117 21.98 -5.03 -6.89
C ALA A 117 22.87 -4.12 -6.01
N GLY A 118 22.29 -3.04 -5.47
CA GLY A 118 22.73 -2.46 -4.18
C GLY A 118 24.18 -1.95 -4.12
N ARG A 119 24.86 -1.81 -5.25
CA ARG A 119 26.26 -1.39 -5.34
C ARG A 119 26.41 -0.21 -6.29
N GLY A 120 27.36 0.66 -5.96
CA GLY A 120 27.68 1.85 -6.75
C GLY A 120 26.73 3.03 -6.54
N ALA A 121 26.91 4.07 -7.35
CA ALA A 121 26.21 5.36 -7.19
C ALA A 121 24.68 5.23 -7.23
N GLY A 122 24.13 4.28 -8.01
CA GLY A 122 22.69 4.05 -8.09
C GLY A 122 22.06 3.58 -6.79
N ALA A 123 22.78 2.80 -5.97
CA ALA A 123 22.31 2.38 -4.65
C ALA A 123 22.17 3.58 -3.70
N VAL A 124 23.17 4.46 -3.68
CA VAL A 124 23.14 5.70 -2.89
C VAL A 124 22.00 6.61 -3.33
N VAL A 125 21.80 6.78 -4.65
CA VAL A 125 20.66 7.54 -5.19
C VAL A 125 19.33 6.95 -4.74
N GLY A 126 19.18 5.62 -4.78
CA GLY A 126 17.99 4.93 -4.30
C GLY A 126 17.73 5.15 -2.80
N VAL A 127 18.77 5.10 -1.98
CA VAL A 127 18.71 5.40 -0.54
C VAL A 127 18.25 6.85 -0.33
N VAL A 128 18.91 7.82 -0.97
CA VAL A 128 18.59 9.25 -0.84
C VAL A 128 17.16 9.54 -1.29
N ALA A 129 16.71 8.96 -2.42
CA ALA A 129 15.35 9.14 -2.90
C ALA A 129 14.31 8.58 -1.91
N THR A 130 14.58 7.40 -1.35
CA THR A 130 13.72 6.73 -0.35
C THR A 130 13.55 7.58 0.90
N TYR A 131 14.66 7.96 1.54
CA TYR A 131 14.62 8.74 2.78
C TYR A 131 14.20 10.19 2.55
N GLY A 132 14.49 10.76 1.37
CA GLY A 132 13.99 12.06 0.95
C GLY A 132 12.46 12.07 0.87
N LEU A 133 11.85 11.03 0.29
CA LEU A 133 10.40 10.86 0.25
C LEU A 133 9.81 10.74 1.66
N LEU A 134 10.37 9.86 2.50
CA LEU A 134 9.88 9.68 3.87
C LEU A 134 10.01 10.96 4.71
N THR A 135 11.11 11.70 4.54
CA THR A 135 11.32 13.01 5.17
C THR A 135 10.27 14.01 4.74
N LEU A 136 10.01 14.11 3.43
CA LEU A 136 9.01 15.02 2.87
C LEU A 136 7.63 14.70 3.43
N VAL A 137 7.22 13.43 3.41
CA VAL A 137 5.93 12.98 3.95
C VAL A 137 5.86 13.24 5.45
N ALA A 138 6.87 12.85 6.23
CA ALA A 138 6.90 13.09 7.67
C ALA A 138 6.80 14.59 8.00
N HIS A 139 7.52 15.44 7.28
CA HIS A 139 7.53 16.88 7.52
C HIS A 139 6.19 17.54 7.22
N ARG A 140 5.51 17.10 6.16
CA ARG A 140 4.23 17.68 5.69
C ARG A 140 3.02 17.11 6.42
N CYS A 141 3.05 15.83 6.80
CA CYS A 141 1.90 15.12 7.36
C CYS A 141 1.89 15.08 8.88
N LEU A 142 3.06 15.06 9.52
CA LEU A 142 3.18 14.90 10.97
C LEU A 142 3.35 16.25 11.65
N ARG A 143 2.94 16.31 12.93
CA ARG A 143 3.09 17.51 13.76
C ARG A 143 3.73 17.17 15.12
N GLY A 144 4.29 18.19 15.76
CA GLY A 144 4.76 18.13 17.15
C GLY A 144 5.80 17.03 17.43
N ARG A 145 5.58 16.27 18.50
CA ARG A 145 6.49 15.19 18.96
C ARG A 145 6.55 14.03 17.97
N VAL A 146 5.42 13.65 17.36
CA VAL A 146 5.35 12.56 16.39
C VAL A 146 6.20 12.87 15.16
N ARG A 147 6.17 14.11 14.65
CA ARG A 147 7.06 14.55 13.56
C ARG A 147 8.53 14.38 13.93
N ARG A 148 8.94 14.83 15.12
CA ARG A 148 10.33 14.73 15.57
C ARG A 148 10.78 13.27 15.71
N ALA A 149 9.93 12.42 16.29
CA ALA A 149 10.22 10.99 16.40
C ALA A 149 10.36 10.33 15.02
N ALA A 150 9.42 10.58 14.10
CA ALA A 150 9.48 10.03 12.75
C ALA A 150 10.71 10.52 11.97
N LEU A 151 11.03 11.82 12.03
CA LEU A 151 12.23 12.36 11.40
C LEU A 151 13.51 11.79 12.03
N GLY A 152 13.53 11.55 13.34
CA GLY A 152 14.63 10.86 14.01
C GLY A 152 14.82 9.43 13.49
N VAL A 153 13.74 8.66 13.38
CA VAL A 153 13.78 7.30 12.82
C VAL A 153 14.22 7.31 11.35
N VAL A 154 13.70 8.24 10.54
CA VAL A 154 14.08 8.43 9.13
C VAL A 154 15.57 8.81 9.02
N ALA A 155 16.08 9.70 9.87
CA ALA A 155 17.49 10.10 9.87
C ALA A 155 18.43 8.97 10.27
N VAL A 156 18.09 8.22 11.32
CA VAL A 156 18.86 7.02 11.75
C VAL A 156 18.84 5.96 10.65
N GLY A 157 17.68 5.69 10.05
CA GLY A 157 17.56 4.76 8.93
C GLY A 157 18.38 5.19 7.72
N ALA A 158 18.39 6.49 7.39
CA ALA A 158 19.18 7.05 6.31
C ALA A 158 20.68 6.90 6.58
N ALA A 159 21.13 7.24 7.78
CA ALA A 159 22.53 7.11 8.18
C ALA A 159 23.00 5.64 8.10
N LEU A 160 22.22 4.70 8.64
CA LEU A 160 22.53 3.28 8.56
C LEU A 160 22.51 2.77 7.12
N SER A 161 21.54 3.17 6.30
CA SER A 161 21.47 2.74 4.89
C SER A 161 22.58 3.35 4.04
N LEU A 162 23.10 4.54 4.38
CA LEU A 162 24.24 5.13 3.69
C LEU A 162 25.57 4.51 4.15
N ALA A 163 25.67 4.09 5.41
CA ALA A 163 26.81 3.33 5.92
C ALA A 163 26.87 1.91 5.36
N PHE A 164 25.70 1.29 5.11
CA PHE A 164 25.55 -0.08 4.62
C PHE A 164 24.58 -0.13 3.41
N PRO A 165 24.95 0.47 2.26
CA PRO A 165 24.05 0.60 1.10
C PRO A 165 23.67 -0.73 0.46
N ASP A 166 24.51 -1.74 0.64
CA ASP A 166 24.28 -3.13 0.22
C ASP A 166 23.21 -3.82 1.07
N GLN A 167 23.04 -3.44 2.32
CA GLN A 167 22.00 -3.97 3.22
C GLN A 167 20.65 -3.25 3.07
N HIS A 168 20.65 -2.06 2.47
CA HIS A 168 19.45 -1.22 2.40
C HIS A 168 18.26 -1.95 1.78
N LEU A 169 18.46 -2.67 0.67
CA LEU A 169 17.37 -3.37 -0.03
C LEU A 169 16.81 -4.54 0.79
N VAL A 170 17.65 -5.28 1.51
CA VAL A 170 17.23 -6.36 2.42
C VAL A 170 16.30 -5.79 3.48
N VAL A 171 16.75 -4.74 4.18
CA VAL A 171 15.98 -4.11 5.25
C VAL A 171 14.68 -3.54 4.70
N LEU A 172 14.73 -2.87 3.54
CA LEU A 172 13.56 -2.25 2.93
C LEU A 172 12.52 -3.30 2.52
N ALA A 173 12.93 -4.44 1.97
CA ALA A 173 12.04 -5.53 1.62
C ALA A 173 11.37 -6.12 2.87
N HIS A 174 12.11 -6.34 3.95
CA HIS A 174 11.54 -6.81 5.21
C HIS A 174 10.54 -5.79 5.80
N LEU A 175 10.85 -4.50 5.75
CA LEU A 175 9.94 -3.45 6.22
C LEU A 175 8.66 -3.38 5.36
N HIS A 176 8.79 -3.52 4.05
CA HIS A 176 7.67 -3.60 3.12
C HIS A 176 6.74 -4.78 3.46
N HIS A 177 7.31 -5.93 3.83
CA HIS A 177 6.55 -7.10 4.28
C HIS A 177 5.72 -6.89 5.56
N LEU A 178 6.02 -5.85 6.34
CA LEU A 178 5.24 -5.48 7.51
C LEU A 178 4.09 -4.51 7.20
N VAL A 179 4.09 -3.86 6.04
CA VAL A 179 3.05 -2.87 5.69
C VAL A 179 1.64 -3.47 5.68
N PRO A 180 1.38 -4.64 5.06
CA PRO A 180 0.03 -5.20 5.05
C PRO A 180 -0.44 -5.53 6.48
N ALA A 181 0.48 -5.89 7.39
CA ALA A 181 0.16 -6.10 8.80
C ALA A 181 -0.35 -4.82 9.46
N VAL A 182 0.31 -3.67 9.20
CA VAL A 182 -0.13 -2.35 9.69
C VAL A 182 -1.49 -1.98 9.10
N LEU A 183 -1.71 -2.23 7.80
CA LEU A 183 -2.97 -1.95 7.13
C LEU A 183 -4.13 -2.77 7.69
N VAL A 184 -3.92 -4.08 7.88
CA VAL A 184 -4.90 -4.99 8.48
C VAL A 184 -5.16 -4.62 9.95
N TRP A 185 -4.11 -4.24 10.69
CA TRP A 185 -4.24 -3.78 12.08
C TRP A 185 -5.09 -2.53 12.18
N ASP A 186 -4.81 -1.51 11.36
CA ASP A 186 -5.62 -0.30 11.31
C ASP A 186 -7.06 -0.63 10.89
N TRP A 187 -7.24 -1.42 9.83
CA TRP A 187 -8.55 -1.78 9.32
C TRP A 187 -9.38 -2.59 10.33
N SER A 188 -8.74 -3.37 11.21
CA SER A 188 -9.40 -4.07 12.32
C SER A 188 -10.13 -3.14 13.29
N SER A 189 -9.77 -1.84 13.32
CA SER A 189 -10.44 -0.83 14.14
C SER A 189 -11.93 -0.69 13.83
N ARG A 190 -12.33 -0.98 12.57
CA ARG A 190 -13.73 -0.92 12.09
C ARG A 190 -14.60 -2.08 12.58
N ARG A 191 -14.04 -3.02 13.35
CA ARG A 191 -14.72 -4.25 13.79
C ARG A 191 -15.16 -4.16 15.25
N SER A 192 -16.06 -5.08 15.64
CA SER A 192 -16.47 -5.26 17.04
C SER A 192 -15.25 -5.54 17.95
N ALA A 193 -15.36 -5.22 19.24
CA ALA A 193 -14.23 -5.35 20.17
C ALA A 193 -13.60 -6.76 20.19
N ARG A 194 -14.44 -7.81 20.15
CA ARG A 194 -13.98 -9.21 20.08
C ARG A 194 -13.29 -9.52 18.75
N GLY A 195 -13.87 -9.11 17.62
CA GLY A 195 -13.28 -9.32 16.29
C GLY A 195 -11.97 -8.58 16.12
N ARG A 196 -11.90 -7.33 16.57
CA ARG A 196 -10.68 -6.52 16.58
C ARG A 196 -9.56 -7.17 17.38
N ARG A 197 -9.86 -7.65 18.60
CA ARG A 197 -8.88 -8.38 19.42
C ARG A 197 -8.36 -9.64 18.73
N ALA A 198 -9.26 -10.44 18.15
CA ALA A 198 -8.86 -11.66 17.43
C ALA A 198 -7.92 -11.37 16.26
N VAL A 199 -8.26 -10.40 15.40
CA VAL A 199 -7.39 -10.01 14.27
C VAL A 199 -6.04 -9.50 14.76
N ARG A 200 -6.03 -8.65 15.81
CA ARG A 200 -4.79 -8.12 16.37
C ARG A 200 -3.89 -9.19 16.97
N TRP A 201 -4.46 -10.21 17.61
CA TRP A 201 -3.68 -11.37 18.08
C TRP A 201 -3.03 -12.14 16.94
N VAL A 202 -3.76 -12.38 15.85
CA VAL A 202 -3.19 -13.04 14.67
C VAL A 202 -2.08 -12.20 14.05
N VAL A 203 -2.28 -10.88 13.92
CA VAL A 203 -1.23 -9.96 13.42
C VAL A 203 -0.01 -9.92 14.34
N ALA A 204 -0.20 -9.93 15.67
CA ALA A 204 0.91 -10.01 16.61
C ALA A 204 1.66 -11.35 16.50
N GLY A 205 0.92 -12.45 16.30
CA GLY A 205 1.49 -13.77 16.03
C GLY A 205 2.35 -13.76 14.76
N TRP A 206 1.82 -13.18 13.69
CA TRP A 206 2.52 -13.01 12.42
C TRP A 206 3.79 -12.17 12.55
N VAL A 207 3.71 -10.98 13.15
CA VAL A 207 4.82 -10.00 13.13
C VAL A 207 5.86 -10.25 14.23
N VAL A 208 5.48 -10.88 15.34
CA VAL A 208 6.36 -11.06 16.51
C VAL A 208 6.65 -12.53 16.76
N LEU A 209 5.62 -13.35 16.96
CA LEU A 209 5.80 -14.74 17.41
C LEU A 209 6.51 -15.59 16.35
N VAL A 210 6.03 -15.59 15.10
CA VAL A 210 6.62 -16.41 14.04
C VAL A 210 8.07 -16.00 13.75
N PRO A 211 8.41 -14.71 13.57
CA PRO A 211 9.81 -14.30 13.42
C PRO A 211 10.68 -14.69 14.61
N ALA A 212 10.19 -14.55 15.86
CA ALA A 212 10.94 -14.96 17.04
C ALA A 212 11.23 -16.48 17.04
N LEU A 213 10.23 -17.31 16.69
CA LEU A 213 10.39 -18.75 16.61
C LEU A 213 11.41 -19.15 15.53
N LEU A 214 11.30 -18.58 14.33
CA LEU A 214 12.24 -18.82 13.23
C LEU A 214 13.66 -18.40 13.61
N LEU A 215 13.84 -17.18 14.12
CA LEU A 215 15.17 -16.65 14.43
C LEU A 215 15.82 -17.36 15.64
N SER A 216 15.03 -17.84 16.60
CA SER A 216 15.54 -18.61 17.75
C SER A 216 16.10 -19.98 17.37
N GLY A 217 15.72 -20.52 16.22
CA GLY A 217 16.07 -21.87 15.79
C GLY A 217 15.16 -22.97 16.32
N ALA A 218 14.06 -22.62 17.01
CA ALA A 218 13.09 -23.59 17.53
C ALA A 218 12.45 -24.45 16.42
N LEU A 219 12.53 -24.00 15.16
CA LEU A 219 11.95 -24.68 13.99
C LEU A 219 13.02 -25.28 13.06
N ASP A 220 14.30 -25.30 13.44
CA ASP A 220 15.39 -25.77 12.57
C ASP A 220 15.18 -27.22 12.10
N GLY A 221 14.66 -28.09 12.96
CA GLY A 221 14.39 -29.49 12.62
C GLY A 221 13.28 -29.68 11.56
N LEU A 222 12.56 -28.62 11.21
CA LEU A 222 11.53 -28.63 10.16
C LEU A 222 11.99 -27.97 8.87
N LEU A 223 13.16 -27.32 8.85
CA LEU A 223 13.68 -26.64 7.67
C LEU A 223 14.13 -27.67 6.63
N HIS A 224 13.43 -27.69 5.50
CA HIS A 224 13.84 -28.44 4.32
C HIS A 224 14.34 -27.44 3.28
N ALA A 225 15.57 -26.95 3.48
CA ALA A 225 16.21 -26.10 2.48
C ALA A 225 16.82 -26.98 1.39
N ASP A 226 16.34 -26.84 0.15
CA ASP A 226 16.92 -27.50 -1.01
C ASP A 226 18.20 -26.75 -1.42
N VAL A 227 19.31 -27.05 -0.72
CA VAL A 227 20.55 -26.25 -0.67
C VAL A 227 21.14 -25.96 -2.06
N ASP A 228 20.96 -26.86 -3.03
CA ASP A 228 21.52 -26.73 -4.37
C ASP A 228 20.69 -25.79 -5.27
N LEU A 229 19.36 -25.80 -5.14
CA LEU A 229 18.48 -24.82 -5.79
C LEU A 229 18.64 -23.43 -5.12
N VAL A 230 18.83 -23.42 -3.79
CA VAL A 230 19.09 -22.21 -3.00
C VAL A 230 20.37 -21.54 -3.46
N ARG A 231 21.48 -22.26 -3.69
CA ARG A 231 22.75 -21.65 -4.14
C ARG A 231 22.62 -20.90 -5.46
N GLY A 232 21.98 -21.49 -6.47
CA GLY A 232 21.80 -20.85 -7.77
C GLY A 232 20.91 -19.59 -7.75
N LEU A 233 19.96 -19.52 -6.81
CA LEU A 233 19.05 -18.37 -6.62
C LEU A 233 19.52 -17.35 -5.57
N ALA A 234 20.35 -17.79 -4.61
CA ALA A 234 20.97 -16.96 -3.58
C ALA A 234 22.10 -16.08 -4.14
N ASP A 235 22.74 -16.49 -5.24
CA ASP A 235 23.59 -15.62 -6.05
C ASP A 235 22.77 -14.59 -6.87
N GLY A 236 21.44 -14.70 -6.84
CA GLY A 236 20.47 -13.82 -7.48
C GLY A 236 19.74 -12.85 -6.54
N ALA A 237 18.65 -12.25 -7.03
CA ALA A 237 17.87 -11.23 -6.33
C ALA A 237 17.29 -11.72 -4.99
N VAL A 238 16.92 -13.00 -4.87
CA VAL A 238 16.34 -13.55 -3.63
C VAL A 238 17.36 -13.56 -2.49
N GLY A 239 18.64 -13.86 -2.77
CA GLY A 239 19.71 -13.72 -1.79
C GLY A 239 19.95 -12.26 -1.38
N ALA A 240 19.84 -11.33 -2.34
CA ALA A 240 19.96 -9.89 -2.10
C ALA A 240 18.78 -9.27 -1.30
N PHE A 241 17.69 -10.01 -1.08
CA PHE A 241 16.55 -9.58 -0.25
C PHE A 241 16.39 -10.39 1.03
N GLY A 242 16.85 -11.65 1.03
CA GLY A 242 16.63 -12.61 2.11
C GLY A 242 17.70 -12.60 3.20
N ALA A 243 18.96 -12.25 2.89
CA ALA A 243 20.04 -12.26 3.87
C ALA A 243 21.05 -11.13 3.65
N PRO A 244 21.64 -10.55 4.72
CA PRO A 244 22.68 -9.55 4.57
C PRO A 244 23.94 -10.14 3.93
N PRO A 245 24.67 -9.34 3.13
CA PRO A 245 25.97 -9.74 2.60
C PRO A 245 26.90 -10.21 3.73
N GLY A 246 27.52 -11.39 3.56
CA GLY A 246 28.42 -11.96 4.56
C GLY A 246 27.76 -12.80 5.66
N ALA A 247 26.42 -12.99 5.64
CA ALA A 247 25.74 -13.90 6.58
C ALA A 247 26.22 -15.37 6.49
N GLY A 248 26.94 -15.74 5.43
CA GLY A 248 27.49 -17.08 5.20
C GLY A 248 26.40 -18.12 4.91
N ALA A 249 26.78 -19.27 4.35
CA ALA A 249 25.88 -20.41 4.16
C ALA A 249 25.68 -21.19 5.47
N GLY A 250 25.15 -20.53 6.50
CA GLY A 250 24.91 -21.10 7.83
C GLY A 250 23.44 -21.04 8.25
N ALA A 251 23.12 -21.66 9.39
CA ALA A 251 21.75 -21.76 9.90
C ALA A 251 21.02 -20.41 10.00
N LEU A 252 21.73 -19.32 10.31
CA LEU A 252 21.13 -17.98 10.34
C LEU A 252 20.63 -17.52 8.96
N ALA A 253 21.38 -17.79 7.89
CA ALA A 253 20.97 -17.43 6.54
C ALA A 253 19.74 -18.23 6.08
N GLU A 254 19.66 -19.51 6.43
CA GLU A 254 18.47 -20.34 6.18
C GLU A 254 17.25 -19.81 6.93
N ARG A 255 17.40 -19.49 8.23
CA ARG A 255 16.33 -18.89 9.04
C ARG A 255 15.85 -17.55 8.46
N LEU A 256 16.77 -16.70 8.02
CA LEU A 256 16.45 -15.40 7.41
C LEU A 256 15.75 -15.58 6.06
N LEU A 257 16.20 -16.52 5.23
CA LEU A 257 15.55 -16.86 3.97
C LEU A 257 14.13 -17.39 4.18
N THR A 258 13.93 -18.28 5.16
CA THR A 258 12.60 -18.78 5.54
C THR A 258 11.73 -17.66 6.10
N LEU A 259 12.27 -16.77 6.93
CA LEU A 259 11.54 -15.60 7.43
C LEU A 259 11.11 -14.67 6.28
N PHE A 260 12.00 -14.44 5.31
CA PHE A 260 11.71 -13.67 4.12
C PHE A 260 10.59 -14.33 3.30
N ALA A 261 10.72 -15.63 3.00
CA ALA A 261 9.72 -16.39 2.26
C ALA A 261 8.36 -16.39 2.96
N PHE A 262 8.33 -16.60 4.28
CA PHE A 262 7.12 -16.52 5.10
C PHE A 262 6.47 -15.14 4.97
N SER A 263 7.25 -14.08 5.24
CA SER A 263 6.76 -12.70 5.24
C SER A 263 6.22 -12.29 3.87
N GLN A 264 6.94 -12.65 2.81
CA GLN A 264 6.54 -12.39 1.43
C GLN A 264 5.25 -13.13 1.07
N THR A 265 5.11 -14.39 1.49
CA THR A 265 3.92 -15.20 1.19
C THR A 265 2.69 -14.65 1.88
N VAL A 266 2.80 -14.25 3.15
CA VAL A 266 1.70 -13.58 3.85
C VAL A 266 1.36 -12.26 3.17
N GLN A 267 2.36 -11.46 2.77
CA GLN A 267 2.11 -10.21 2.04
C GLN A 267 1.34 -10.47 0.74
N LEU A 268 1.81 -11.39 -0.11
CA LEU A 268 1.14 -11.73 -1.37
C LEU A 268 -0.29 -12.22 -1.13
N ALA A 269 -0.50 -13.09 -0.14
CA ALA A 269 -1.83 -13.59 0.20
C ALA A 269 -2.77 -12.48 0.69
N VAL A 270 -2.24 -11.50 1.45
CA VAL A 270 -3.01 -10.35 1.90
C VAL A 270 -3.38 -9.44 0.73
N TRP A 271 -2.44 -9.12 -0.16
CA TRP A 271 -2.68 -8.22 -1.29
C TRP A 271 -3.53 -8.83 -2.40
N VAL A 272 -3.26 -10.09 -2.75
CA VAL A 272 -3.92 -10.78 -3.87
C VAL A 272 -5.25 -11.39 -3.45
N GLY A 273 -5.32 -11.95 -2.24
CA GLY A 273 -6.52 -12.65 -1.75
C GLY A 273 -7.36 -11.81 -0.81
N LEU A 274 -6.78 -11.34 0.29
CA LEU A 274 -7.55 -10.84 1.43
C LEU A 274 -8.10 -9.42 1.20
N LEU A 275 -7.28 -8.46 0.80
CA LEU A 275 -7.77 -7.08 0.65
C LEU A 275 -8.81 -6.92 -0.46
N PRO A 276 -8.66 -7.52 -1.66
CA PRO A 276 -9.67 -7.42 -2.72
C PRO A 276 -11.03 -7.98 -2.33
N HIS A 277 -11.08 -9.04 -1.51
CA HIS A 277 -12.33 -9.69 -1.13
C HIS A 277 -12.98 -9.05 0.11
N TRP A 278 -12.17 -8.59 1.07
CA TRP A 278 -12.69 -8.09 2.35
C TRP A 278 -12.78 -6.56 2.45
N ALA A 279 -12.11 -5.81 1.58
CA ALA A 279 -12.13 -4.34 1.54
C ALA A 279 -12.37 -3.77 0.13
N PRO A 280 -13.38 -4.25 -0.63
CA PRO A 280 -13.65 -3.75 -1.99
C PRO A 280 -14.12 -2.29 -1.99
N ASP A 281 -14.71 -1.82 -0.89
CA ASP A 281 -15.13 -0.43 -0.71
C ASP A 281 -13.97 0.56 -0.78
N VAL A 282 -12.75 0.11 -0.42
CA VAL A 282 -11.56 0.95 -0.39
C VAL A 282 -11.11 1.36 -1.79
N SER A 283 -11.29 0.50 -2.79
CA SER A 283 -10.93 0.82 -4.19
C SER A 283 -12.09 1.33 -5.04
N ALA A 284 -13.33 1.31 -4.54
CA ALA A 284 -14.53 1.60 -5.33
C ALA A 284 -14.49 2.97 -6.05
N ASP A 285 -14.08 4.05 -5.38
CA ASP A 285 -13.98 5.40 -5.99
C ASP A 285 -12.85 5.50 -7.03
N LEU A 286 -11.78 4.73 -6.89
CA LEU A 286 -10.75 4.65 -7.92
C LEU A 286 -11.26 3.87 -9.13
N GLU A 287 -11.99 2.80 -8.88
CA GLU A 287 -12.57 1.91 -9.90
C GLU A 287 -13.63 2.60 -10.76
N THR A 288 -14.39 3.55 -10.20
CA THR A 288 -15.32 4.38 -11.01
C THR A 288 -14.58 5.32 -11.96
N ARG A 289 -13.40 5.82 -11.58
CA ARG A 289 -12.57 6.72 -12.41
C ARG A 289 -11.71 5.98 -13.42
N LEU A 290 -11.28 4.76 -13.07
CA LEU A 290 -10.41 3.92 -13.88
C LEU A 290 -11.09 2.55 -14.09
N PRO A 291 -12.15 2.48 -14.92
CA PRO A 291 -12.92 1.25 -15.10
C PRO A 291 -12.11 0.11 -15.71
N TRP A 292 -10.97 0.40 -16.35
CA TRP A 292 -10.03 -0.60 -16.86
C TRP A 292 -9.26 -1.34 -15.75
N LEU A 293 -9.22 -0.81 -14.52
CA LEU A 293 -8.62 -1.44 -13.34
C LEU A 293 -9.60 -2.33 -12.55
N THR A 294 -10.73 -2.71 -13.15
CA THR A 294 -11.80 -3.47 -12.48
C THR A 294 -11.97 -4.88 -13.02
N GLY A 295 -12.56 -5.75 -12.19
CA GLY A 295 -13.02 -7.08 -12.59
C GLY A 295 -11.95 -7.96 -13.22
N ALA A 296 -12.36 -8.82 -14.16
CA ALA A 296 -11.48 -9.79 -14.82
C ALA A 296 -10.33 -9.14 -15.62
N ARG A 297 -10.50 -7.92 -16.12
CA ARG A 297 -9.49 -7.21 -16.93
C ARG A 297 -8.21 -6.99 -16.12
N LEU A 298 -8.35 -6.56 -14.86
CA LEU A 298 -7.21 -6.37 -13.97
C LEU A 298 -6.40 -7.67 -13.79
N TRP A 299 -7.09 -8.78 -13.58
CA TRP A 299 -6.45 -10.09 -13.42
C TRP A 299 -5.74 -10.53 -14.69
N VAL A 300 -6.37 -10.36 -15.87
CA VAL A 300 -5.74 -10.67 -17.16
C VAL A 300 -4.48 -9.86 -17.37
N VAL A 301 -4.51 -8.54 -17.10
CA VAL A 301 -3.33 -7.67 -17.21
C VAL A 301 -2.24 -8.12 -16.23
N GLY A 302 -2.59 -8.37 -14.97
CA GLY A 302 -1.64 -8.81 -13.95
C GLY A 302 -0.97 -10.14 -14.29
N PHE A 303 -1.75 -11.15 -14.70
CA PHE A 303 -1.21 -12.45 -15.09
C PHE A 303 -0.42 -12.39 -16.40
N THR A 304 -0.83 -11.57 -17.36
CA THR A 304 -0.08 -11.38 -18.61
C THR A 304 1.29 -10.75 -18.32
N ALA A 305 1.32 -9.72 -17.49
CA ALA A 305 2.57 -9.08 -17.09
C ALA A 305 3.46 -10.02 -16.25
N ALA A 306 2.86 -10.84 -15.38
CA ALA A 306 3.57 -11.90 -14.65
C ALA A 306 4.18 -12.94 -15.60
N ALA A 307 3.44 -13.37 -16.62
CA ALA A 307 3.94 -14.32 -17.63
C ALA A 307 5.11 -13.74 -18.43
N VAL A 308 5.03 -12.46 -18.84
CA VAL A 308 6.15 -11.76 -19.49
C VAL A 308 7.36 -11.71 -18.58
N LEU A 309 7.17 -11.36 -17.31
CA LEU A 309 8.26 -11.32 -16.33
C LEU A 309 8.85 -12.72 -16.07
N ALA A 310 8.03 -13.76 -16.05
CA ALA A 310 8.48 -15.15 -15.93
C ALA A 310 9.37 -15.55 -17.12
N VAL A 311 8.99 -15.18 -18.35
CA VAL A 311 9.82 -15.38 -19.54
C VAL A 311 11.13 -14.61 -19.42
N LEU A 312 11.11 -13.37 -18.92
CA LEU A 312 12.34 -12.61 -18.68
C LEU A 312 13.24 -13.31 -17.67
N PHE A 313 12.72 -13.76 -16.52
CA PHE A 313 13.51 -14.52 -15.55
C PHE A 313 14.10 -15.81 -16.13
N ALA A 314 13.35 -16.51 -16.98
CA ALA A 314 13.80 -17.73 -17.62
C ALA A 314 14.88 -17.50 -18.71
N ARG A 315 14.87 -16.33 -19.36
CA ARG A 315 15.79 -15.98 -20.46
C ARG A 315 17.02 -15.22 -19.99
N ASP A 316 16.82 -14.25 -19.11
CA ASP A 316 17.83 -13.39 -18.52
C ASP A 316 17.36 -12.99 -17.12
N TYR A 317 17.82 -13.77 -16.14
CA TYR A 317 17.50 -13.55 -14.74
C TYR A 317 17.86 -12.15 -14.26
N ALA A 318 19.00 -11.59 -14.68
CA ALA A 318 19.46 -10.27 -14.26
C ALA A 318 18.56 -9.16 -14.80
N LEU A 319 18.09 -9.29 -16.04
CA LEU A 319 17.09 -8.40 -16.62
C LEU A 319 15.73 -8.54 -15.91
N GLY A 320 15.24 -9.76 -15.70
CA GLY A 320 14.00 -10.01 -14.97
C GLY A 320 14.01 -9.38 -13.57
N ALA A 321 15.11 -9.59 -12.82
CA ALA A 321 15.32 -8.99 -11.51
C ALA A 321 15.36 -7.45 -11.56
N ARG A 322 16.05 -6.85 -12.54
CA ARG A 322 16.05 -5.39 -12.75
C ARG A 322 14.65 -4.84 -12.95
N VAL A 323 13.90 -5.43 -13.88
CA VAL A 323 12.54 -4.98 -14.21
C VAL A 323 11.63 -5.12 -13.01
N PHE A 324 11.67 -6.27 -12.33
CA PHE A 324 10.85 -6.49 -11.14
C PHE A 324 11.16 -5.50 -10.02
N THR A 325 12.44 -5.34 -9.67
CA THR A 325 12.84 -4.42 -8.58
C THR A 325 12.55 -2.96 -8.89
N ALA A 326 12.61 -2.56 -10.16
CA ALA A 326 12.16 -1.25 -10.61
C ALA A 326 10.64 -1.09 -10.48
N LEU A 327 9.84 -2.09 -10.89
CA LEU A 327 8.37 -2.04 -10.77
C LEU A 327 7.90 -2.01 -9.31
N SER A 328 8.49 -2.85 -8.45
CA SER A 328 8.16 -2.91 -7.02
C SER A 328 8.63 -1.68 -6.23
N ALA A 329 9.47 -0.83 -6.83
CA ALA A 329 9.97 0.37 -6.17
C ALA A 329 8.86 1.36 -5.79
N ALA A 330 7.93 1.58 -6.71
CA ALA A 330 6.85 2.54 -6.52
C ALA A 330 5.89 2.16 -5.39
N PRO A 331 5.25 0.97 -5.38
CA PRO A 331 4.35 0.59 -4.29
C PRO A 331 5.09 0.54 -2.96
N MET A 332 6.30 -0.05 -2.89
CA MET A 332 7.08 -0.11 -1.65
C MET A 332 7.32 1.28 -1.02
N LEU A 333 7.66 2.28 -1.83
CA LEU A 333 7.86 3.65 -1.34
C LEU A 333 6.55 4.31 -0.88
N LEU A 334 5.48 4.14 -1.67
CA LEU A 334 4.16 4.69 -1.36
C LEU A 334 3.57 4.03 -0.10
N GLU A 335 3.83 2.76 0.11
CA GLU A 335 3.42 2.00 1.27
C GLU A 335 4.08 2.47 2.56
N LEU A 336 5.40 2.67 2.54
CA LEU A 336 6.12 3.19 3.71
C LEU A 336 5.65 4.61 4.05
N ALA A 337 5.40 5.43 3.03
CA ALA A 337 4.75 6.72 3.21
C ALA A 337 3.34 6.58 3.82
N ALA A 338 2.54 5.64 3.33
CA ALA A 338 1.20 5.36 3.85
C ALA A 338 1.22 4.93 5.32
N VAL A 339 2.22 4.14 5.75
CA VAL A 339 2.40 3.79 7.17
C VAL A 339 2.63 5.05 8.02
N LEU A 340 3.49 5.97 7.58
CA LEU A 340 3.69 7.26 8.29
C LEU A 340 2.38 8.05 8.40
N LEU A 341 1.57 8.04 7.35
CA LEU A 341 0.27 8.70 7.32
C LEU A 341 -0.75 8.04 8.26
N LEU A 342 -0.73 6.72 8.41
CA LEU A 342 -1.58 6.01 9.37
C LEU A 342 -1.16 6.30 10.81
N VAL A 343 0.15 6.36 11.08
CA VAL A 343 0.67 6.81 12.38
C VAL A 343 0.26 8.25 12.67
N ALA A 344 0.21 9.13 11.66
CA ALA A 344 -0.34 10.49 11.77
C ALA A 344 -1.85 10.50 12.03
N GLY A 345 -2.57 9.64 11.30
CA GLY A 345 -4.01 9.62 11.14
C GLY A 345 -4.77 8.89 12.24
N GLY A 346 -4.08 8.11 13.07
CA GLY A 346 -4.61 7.58 14.33
C GLY A 346 -5.16 8.66 15.27
N ALA A 347 -4.80 9.94 15.05
CA ALA A 347 -5.35 11.09 15.74
C ALA A 347 -6.39 11.91 14.92
N GLY A 348 -6.61 11.64 13.63
CA GLY A 348 -7.32 12.59 12.74
C GLY A 348 -8.25 12.02 11.65
N ILE A 349 -8.11 10.76 11.24
CA ILE A 349 -8.96 10.19 10.17
C ILE A 349 -10.35 9.77 10.72
N VAL A 350 -10.41 9.45 12.02
CA VAL A 350 -11.68 9.24 12.74
C VAL A 350 -12.51 10.53 12.80
N GLY A 351 -11.87 11.70 12.81
CA GLY A 351 -12.56 12.99 12.89
C GLY A 351 -13.36 13.36 11.64
N VAL A 352 -12.88 13.01 10.45
CA VAL A 352 -13.57 13.34 9.19
C VAL A 352 -14.75 12.40 8.93
N ALA A 353 -14.62 11.11 9.26
CA ALA A 353 -15.73 10.17 9.17
C ALA A 353 -16.84 10.47 10.20
N ARG A 354 -16.47 10.95 11.40
CA ARG A 354 -17.43 11.41 12.42
C ARG A 354 -18.09 12.72 12.02
N ALA A 355 -17.32 13.71 11.56
CA ALA A 355 -17.86 14.99 11.08
C ALA A 355 -18.80 14.84 9.88
N ARG A 356 -18.62 13.81 9.04
CA ARG A 356 -19.54 13.52 7.93
C ARG A 356 -20.78 12.72 8.35
N ALA A 357 -20.71 12.00 9.48
CA ALA A 357 -21.85 11.30 10.08
C ALA A 357 -22.67 12.21 11.01
N ASP A 358 -22.05 13.25 11.57
CA ASP A 358 -22.69 14.23 12.45
C ASP A 358 -23.28 15.43 11.67
N LEU A 359 -23.13 15.48 10.34
CA LEU A 359 -23.86 16.43 9.50
C LEU A 359 -25.31 15.92 9.36
N PRO A 360 -26.32 16.67 9.85
CA PRO A 360 -27.71 16.28 9.68
C PRO A 360 -28.06 16.22 8.18
N PRO A 361 -28.86 15.23 7.75
CA PRO A 361 -29.10 14.93 6.34
C PRO A 361 -29.83 16.02 5.52
N ASP A 362 -30.17 17.19 6.09
CA ASP A 362 -31.21 18.06 5.53
C ASP A 362 -30.91 19.58 5.41
N VAL A 363 -29.67 20.06 5.56
CA VAL A 363 -29.43 21.52 5.52
C VAL A 363 -29.29 22.10 4.09
N GLY A 364 -29.90 21.46 3.08
CA GLY A 364 -29.66 21.79 1.67
C GLY A 364 -30.88 21.96 0.78
N ALA A 365 -32.11 21.80 1.28
CA ALA A 365 -33.29 22.12 0.50
C ALA A 365 -33.71 23.57 0.80
N PRO A 366 -33.65 24.51 -0.16
CA PRO A 366 -34.29 25.81 0.02
C PRO A 366 -35.78 25.57 0.24
N ALA A 367 -36.34 26.18 1.28
CA ALA A 367 -37.75 26.15 1.58
C ALA A 367 -38.52 26.60 0.33
N SER A 368 -39.31 25.70 -0.25
CA SER A 368 -40.32 26.05 -1.24
C SER A 368 -41.35 26.92 -0.53
N ASP A 369 -41.31 28.22 -0.84
CA ASP A 369 -42.27 29.22 -0.42
C ASP A 369 -43.59 28.95 -1.17
N ASP A 370 -44.41 28.05 -0.64
CA ASP A 370 -45.79 27.84 -1.09
C ASP A 370 -46.64 29.03 -0.63
N GLY A 371 -46.51 30.14 -1.36
CA GLY A 371 -47.42 31.27 -1.31
C GLY A 371 -48.79 30.87 -1.84
N GLY A 372 -49.68 30.47 -0.92
CA GLY A 372 -51.08 30.21 -1.20
C GLY A 372 -51.82 31.50 -1.60
N GLU A 373 -52.11 31.63 -2.89
CA GLU A 373 -53.11 32.56 -3.42
C GLU A 373 -54.51 31.97 -3.21
N ARG A 374 -55.19 32.39 -2.13
CA ARG A 374 -56.64 32.30 -2.01
C ARG A 374 -57.22 33.64 -2.47
N ALA A 375 -57.82 33.67 -3.65
CA ALA A 375 -58.73 34.72 -4.08
C ALA A 375 -60.15 34.15 -4.21
N ALA A 376 -61.11 35.03 -3.90
CA ALA A 376 -62.55 34.84 -3.80
C ALA A 376 -63.26 34.46 -5.10
#